data_AF-A0A9E2ILV5-F1
#
_entry.id   AF-A0A9E2ILV5-F1
#
_cell.length_a   1.000
_cell.length_b   1.000
_cell.length_c   1.000
_cell.angle_alpha   90.00
_cell.angle_beta   90.00
_cell.angle_gamma   90.00
#
_symmetry.space_group_name_H-M   'P 1'
#
loop_
_entity.id
_entity.type
_entity.pdbx_description
1 polymer ?
#
loop_
_entity_poly.entity_id
_entity_poly.type
_entity_poly.pdbx_seq_one_letter_code
_entity_poly.pdbx_strand_id
1 'polypeptide(L)'
;MLDHYRQFINWHFVPDPGKKPKKVPFDPVTGFAIDPHDPKHWRSREQCATTGHPVGFVLTLRDPLWFFDLDDCKQADGKWTPEAEAVFMSFPGAAGEVSISGNGLHIMGVGDQLRLSDRKHKWISPGGLHCEFYTTGRFIALGRGFQGNFNLDWTERLLQIVPQKPAVDTSAVFGNGPVPEYTGTADDGELIRKMMASRGSIGVQFGTKASFKDLWTGDAANLSQLFKSPSDDVYDRSAADASLMVQLAYWTGKDVARMDRLFRLSALFRPKYAPRADY
;
A
#
# COMPACT_ATOMS: atom_id res chain seq x y z
N MET A 1 14.09 -21.26 -5.91
CA MET A 1 12.69 -21.29 -6.41
C MET A 1 12.08 -19.88 -6.43
N LEU A 2 12.16 -19.10 -5.35
CA LEU A 2 12.09 -17.63 -5.41
C LEU A 2 13.42 -17.00 -5.88
N ASP A 3 14.54 -17.69 -5.69
CA ASP A 3 15.89 -17.16 -5.93
C ASP A 3 16.20 -16.89 -7.41
N HIS A 4 15.33 -17.31 -8.33
CA HIS A 4 15.40 -16.94 -9.75
C HIS A 4 15.07 -15.46 -9.99
N TYR A 5 14.34 -14.82 -9.06
CA TYR A 5 13.99 -13.41 -9.17
C TYR A 5 15.06 -12.55 -8.47
N ARG A 6 15.51 -11.50 -9.15
CA ARG A 6 16.33 -10.45 -8.54
C ARG A 6 15.43 -9.38 -7.92
N GLN A 7 14.62 -9.78 -6.95
CA GLN A 7 13.57 -8.98 -6.31
C GLN A 7 13.72 -8.97 -4.78
N PHE A 8 14.91 -9.28 -4.26
CA PHE A 8 15.17 -9.28 -2.83
C PHE A 8 15.67 -7.92 -2.35
N ILE A 9 15.33 -7.58 -1.11
CA ILE A 9 15.75 -6.36 -0.43
C ILE A 9 16.12 -6.69 1.02
N ASN A 10 16.88 -5.81 1.67
CA ASN A 10 17.00 -5.83 3.12
C ASN A 10 16.01 -4.85 3.75
N TRP A 11 15.56 -5.16 4.95
CA TRP A 11 14.69 -4.28 5.75
C TRP A 11 15.10 -4.37 7.21
N HIS A 12 14.68 -3.38 8.01
CA HIS A 12 14.89 -3.38 9.46
C HIS A 12 13.67 -2.83 10.20
N PHE A 13 13.65 -3.04 11.52
CA PHE A 13 12.64 -2.42 12.36
C PHE A 13 13.02 -0.98 12.70
N VAL A 14 12.04 -0.08 12.54
CA VAL A 14 12.11 1.30 13.01
C VAL A 14 11.05 1.49 14.10
N PRO A 15 11.42 1.97 15.30
CA PRO A 15 10.45 2.27 16.35
C PRO A 15 9.38 3.26 15.87
N ASP A 16 8.13 3.00 16.22
CA ASP A 16 7.00 3.92 16.00
C ASP A 16 6.30 4.16 17.35
N PRO A 17 6.59 5.27 18.05
CA PRO A 17 6.08 5.51 19.40
C PRO A 17 4.55 5.38 19.49
N GLY A 18 4.07 4.52 20.39
CA GLY A 18 2.65 4.21 20.57
C GLY A 18 2.06 3.22 19.55
N LYS A 19 2.88 2.63 18.68
CA LYS A 19 2.47 1.66 17.65
C LYS A 19 3.45 0.49 17.55
N LYS A 20 3.08 -0.53 16.77
CA LYS A 20 4.01 -1.62 16.40
C LYS A 20 5.17 -1.05 15.58
N PRO A 21 6.42 -1.51 15.79
CA PRO A 21 7.56 -1.10 14.98
C PRO A 21 7.30 -1.30 13.48
N LYS A 22 7.77 -0.36 12.66
CA LYS A 22 7.63 -0.44 11.21
C LYS A 22 8.73 -1.30 10.61
N LYS A 23 8.37 -2.12 9.64
CA LYS A 23 9.33 -2.80 8.76
C LYS A 23 9.68 -1.83 7.64
N VAL A 24 10.91 -1.31 7.63
CA VAL A 24 11.36 -0.29 6.67
C VAL A 24 12.44 -0.88 5.76
N PRO A 25 12.20 -0.96 4.44
CA PRO A 25 13.23 -1.26 3.44
C PRO A 25 14.35 -0.24 3.50
N PHE A 26 15.59 -0.71 3.44
CA PHE A 26 16.76 0.16 3.46
C PHE A 26 17.93 -0.43 2.65
N ASP A 27 18.87 0.41 2.28
CA ASP A 27 20.14 -0.02 1.70
C ASP A 27 21.14 -0.29 2.84
N PRO A 28 21.61 -1.54 3.01
CA PRO A 28 22.53 -1.89 4.10
C PRO A 28 23.94 -1.33 3.93
N VAL A 29 24.30 -0.77 2.76
CA VAL A 29 25.60 -0.10 2.58
C VAL A 29 25.54 1.33 3.09
N THR A 30 24.50 2.06 2.73
CA THR A 30 24.37 3.49 3.06
C THR A 30 23.59 3.74 4.36
N GLY A 31 22.80 2.76 4.81
CA GLY A 31 21.92 2.86 5.98
C GLY A 31 20.64 3.63 5.74
N PHE A 32 20.44 4.19 4.53
CA PHE A 32 19.25 4.98 4.21
C PHE A 32 18.09 4.11 3.77
N ALA A 33 16.88 4.53 4.15
CA ALA A 33 15.67 3.89 3.71
C ALA A 33 15.51 4.02 2.17
N ILE A 34 14.92 3.01 1.54
CA ILE A 34 14.77 2.91 0.08
C ILE A 34 13.33 2.66 -0.34
N ASP A 35 12.94 3.08 -1.55
CA ASP A 35 11.70 2.60 -2.15
C ASP A 35 11.86 1.12 -2.53
N PRO A 36 11.12 0.18 -1.88
CA PRO A 36 11.22 -1.24 -2.22
C PRO A 36 10.73 -1.55 -3.63
N HIS A 37 9.98 -0.66 -4.28
CA HIS A 37 9.43 -0.88 -5.62
C HIS A 37 10.32 -0.34 -6.74
N ASP A 38 11.43 0.33 -6.42
CA ASP A 38 12.43 0.74 -7.41
C ASP A 38 13.41 -0.43 -7.67
N PRO A 39 13.43 -1.00 -8.90
CA PRO A 39 14.25 -2.16 -9.22
C PRO A 39 15.76 -1.97 -9.01
N LYS A 40 16.25 -0.72 -8.97
CA LYS A 40 17.67 -0.43 -8.73
C LYS A 40 18.14 -0.88 -7.35
N HIS A 41 17.22 -1.00 -6.40
CA HIS A 41 17.52 -1.43 -5.04
C HIS A 41 17.41 -2.95 -4.86
N TRP A 42 16.91 -3.68 -5.86
CA TRP A 42 16.75 -5.11 -5.74
C TRP A 42 18.07 -5.85 -5.92
N ARG A 43 18.17 -6.95 -5.19
CA ARG A 43 19.35 -7.79 -5.08
C ARG A 43 18.97 -9.26 -5.26
N SER A 44 19.98 -10.11 -5.35
CA SER A 44 19.78 -11.55 -5.14
C SER A 44 19.59 -11.84 -3.66
N ARG A 45 18.97 -12.99 -3.34
CA ARG A 45 18.80 -13.43 -1.96
C ARG A 45 20.14 -13.59 -1.23
N GLU A 46 21.14 -14.15 -1.92
CA GLU A 46 22.49 -14.35 -1.37
C GLU A 46 23.11 -13.03 -0.94
N GLN A 47 23.06 -12.00 -1.81
CA GLN A 47 23.55 -10.66 -1.49
C GLN A 47 22.84 -10.03 -0.29
N CYS A 48 21.54 -10.27 -0.13
CA CYS A 48 20.80 -9.79 1.05
C CYS A 48 21.15 -10.59 2.31
N ALA A 49 21.38 -11.90 2.19
CA ALA A 49 21.71 -12.75 3.33
C ALA A 49 23.08 -12.41 3.93
N THR A 50 24.05 -12.00 3.11
CA THR A 50 25.41 -11.65 3.58
C THR A 50 25.47 -10.35 4.40
N THR A 51 24.40 -9.54 4.42
CA THR A 51 24.43 -8.25 5.13
C THR A 51 24.10 -8.38 6.61
N GLY A 52 23.68 -9.56 7.09
CA GLY A 52 23.24 -9.76 8.47
C GLY A 52 21.89 -9.09 8.82
N HIS A 53 21.16 -8.58 7.82
CA HIS A 53 19.86 -7.93 8.01
C HIS A 53 18.72 -8.82 7.50
N PRO A 54 17.50 -8.68 8.06
CA PRO A 54 16.32 -9.38 7.56
C PRO A 54 16.13 -9.18 6.06
N VAL A 55 15.70 -10.25 5.39
CA VAL A 55 15.48 -10.28 3.95
C VAL A 55 13.99 -10.09 3.66
N GLY A 56 13.68 -9.34 2.62
CA GLY A 56 12.34 -9.21 2.06
C GLY A 56 12.33 -9.56 0.58
N PHE A 57 11.13 -9.80 0.05
CA PHE A 57 10.89 -10.07 -1.37
C PHE A 57 9.83 -9.12 -1.91
N VAL A 58 10.05 -8.53 -3.07
CA VAL A 58 9.14 -7.55 -3.66
C VAL A 58 8.23 -8.24 -4.68
N LEU A 59 6.91 -8.10 -4.52
CA LEU A 59 5.91 -8.55 -5.50
C LEU A 59 5.70 -7.51 -6.58
N THR A 60 5.62 -7.96 -7.83
CA THR A 60 5.49 -7.09 -9.00
C THR A 60 4.45 -7.62 -9.98
N LEU A 61 4.07 -6.78 -10.94
CA LEU A 61 3.23 -7.20 -12.06
C LEU A 61 3.95 -8.09 -13.09
N ARG A 62 5.27 -8.30 -12.95
CA ARG A 62 6.09 -9.05 -13.92
C ARG A 62 6.40 -10.47 -13.47
N ASP A 63 6.22 -10.77 -12.19
CA ASP A 63 6.25 -12.13 -11.68
C ASP A 63 4.81 -12.68 -11.62
N PRO A 64 4.61 -14.00 -11.69
CA PRO A 64 3.29 -14.60 -11.58
C PRO A 64 2.88 -14.84 -10.12
N LEU A 65 3.57 -14.25 -9.15
CA LEU A 65 3.43 -14.64 -7.75
C LEU A 65 2.23 -13.97 -7.11
N TRP A 66 1.71 -14.64 -6.09
CA TRP A 66 0.77 -14.07 -5.13
C TRP A 66 1.24 -14.37 -3.71
N PHE A 67 0.69 -13.62 -2.77
CA PHE A 67 0.99 -13.71 -1.35
C PHE A 67 -0.27 -13.54 -0.53
N PHE A 68 -0.43 -14.44 0.43
CA PHE A 68 -1.49 -14.42 1.43
C PHE A 68 -0.85 -14.30 2.81
N ASP A 69 -1.25 -13.28 3.56
CA ASP A 69 -0.83 -13.03 4.95
C ASP A 69 -2.00 -13.29 5.88
N LEU A 70 -1.84 -14.25 6.80
CA LEU A 70 -2.80 -14.56 7.85
C LEU A 70 -2.28 -13.98 9.15
N ASP A 71 -2.86 -12.87 9.58
CA ASP A 71 -2.39 -12.10 10.72
C ASP A 71 -2.93 -12.66 12.04
N ASP A 72 -2.07 -12.72 13.06
CA ASP A 72 -2.38 -13.06 14.46
C ASP A 72 -3.21 -14.35 14.63
N CYS A 73 -2.89 -15.35 13.82
CA CYS A 73 -3.64 -16.61 13.74
C CYS A 73 -3.10 -17.72 14.64
N LYS A 74 -2.26 -17.39 15.62
CA LYS A 74 -1.71 -18.31 16.61
C LYS A 74 -2.34 -18.09 17.97
N GLN A 75 -2.83 -19.17 18.56
CA GLN A 75 -3.48 -19.17 19.86
C GLN A 75 -2.46 -19.22 21.00
N ALA A 76 -2.91 -18.89 22.21
CA ALA A 76 -2.06 -18.85 23.41
C ALA A 76 -1.46 -20.23 23.78
N ASP A 77 -2.11 -21.33 23.37
CA ASP A 77 -1.60 -22.70 23.54
C ASP A 77 -0.57 -23.10 22.47
N GLY A 78 -0.24 -22.18 21.56
CA GLY A 78 0.73 -22.37 20.49
C GLY A 78 0.16 -23.01 19.22
N LYS A 79 -1.11 -23.39 19.19
CA LYS A 79 -1.78 -23.94 17.99
C LYS A 79 -2.24 -22.83 17.06
N TRP A 80 -2.48 -23.18 15.80
CA TRP A 80 -3.10 -22.28 14.84
C TRP A 80 -4.61 -22.23 15.04
N THR A 81 -5.25 -21.12 14.69
CA THR A 81 -6.71 -21.09 14.69
C THR A 81 -7.26 -22.07 13.64
N PRO A 82 -8.40 -22.74 13.90
CA PRO A 82 -8.99 -23.69 12.95
C PRO A 82 -9.22 -23.10 11.56
N GLU A 83 -9.56 -21.80 11.49
CA GLU A 83 -9.76 -21.11 10.22
C GLU A 83 -8.45 -20.87 9.46
N ALA A 84 -7.35 -20.54 10.14
CA ALA A 84 -6.05 -20.40 9.49
C ALA A 84 -5.53 -21.75 8.99
N GLU A 85 -5.75 -22.83 9.75
CA GLU A 85 -5.47 -24.19 9.27
C GLU A 85 -6.31 -24.53 8.04
N ALA A 86 -7.62 -24.23 8.04
CA ALA A 86 -8.48 -24.49 6.90
C ALA A 86 -8.08 -23.70 5.64
N VAL A 87 -7.67 -22.43 5.79
CA VAL A 87 -7.13 -21.63 4.68
C VAL A 87 -5.82 -22.21 4.20
N PHE A 88 -4.88 -22.55 5.08
CA PHE A 88 -3.60 -23.16 4.70
C PHE A 88 -3.80 -24.49 3.95
N MET A 89 -4.66 -25.37 4.49
CA MET A 89 -4.99 -26.67 3.90
C MET A 89 -5.79 -26.57 2.60
N SER A 90 -6.32 -25.39 2.27
CA SER A 90 -6.94 -25.12 0.96
C SER A 90 -5.93 -24.99 -0.18
N PHE A 91 -4.63 -24.96 0.13
CA PHE A 91 -3.53 -24.85 -0.82
C PHE A 91 -2.51 -26.00 -0.67
N PRO A 92 -2.93 -27.27 -0.87
CA PRO A 92 -2.04 -28.41 -0.65
C PRO A 92 -0.77 -28.33 -1.53
N GLY A 93 0.38 -28.30 -0.87
CA GLY A 93 1.70 -28.25 -1.52
C GLY A 93 2.19 -26.85 -1.91
N ALA A 94 1.38 -25.79 -1.73
CA ALA A 94 1.82 -24.41 -1.92
C ALA A 94 2.97 -24.06 -0.96
N ALA A 95 3.71 -23.00 -1.29
CA ALA A 95 4.77 -22.55 -0.41
C ALA A 95 4.18 -21.87 0.82
N GLY A 96 4.59 -22.29 2.03
CA GLY A 96 4.15 -21.72 3.29
C GLY A 96 5.27 -21.46 4.27
N GLU A 97 5.15 -20.43 5.10
CA GLU A 97 6.05 -20.19 6.24
C GLU A 97 5.32 -19.59 7.44
N VAL A 98 5.97 -19.68 8.60
CA VAL A 98 5.61 -18.86 9.75
C VAL A 98 6.23 -17.46 9.59
N SER A 99 5.39 -16.44 9.74
CA SER A 99 5.79 -15.03 9.67
C SER A 99 6.87 -14.66 10.70
N ILE A 100 7.51 -13.50 10.49
CA ILE A 100 8.58 -13.01 11.38
C ILE A 100 8.13 -12.82 12.83
N SER A 101 6.86 -12.48 13.08
CA SER A 101 6.32 -12.31 14.43
C SER A 101 6.18 -13.64 15.17
N GLY A 102 6.10 -14.77 14.43
CA GLY A 102 5.81 -16.09 14.97
C GLY A 102 4.32 -16.38 15.17
N ASN A 103 3.45 -15.39 14.96
CA ASN A 103 2.00 -15.51 15.20
C ASN A 103 1.14 -15.52 13.94
N GLY A 104 1.70 -15.15 12.79
CA GLY A 104 1.01 -15.23 11.49
C GLY A 104 1.58 -16.30 10.57
N LEU A 105 0.81 -16.66 9.55
CA LEU A 105 1.20 -17.59 8.48
C LEU A 105 1.23 -16.87 7.13
N HIS A 106 2.24 -17.18 6.33
CA HIS A 106 2.33 -16.75 4.96
C HIS A 106 2.08 -17.93 4.02
N ILE A 107 1.40 -17.67 2.90
CA ILE A 107 1.18 -18.64 1.82
C ILE A 107 1.50 -17.97 0.49
N MET A 108 2.18 -18.69 -0.40
CA MET A 108 2.60 -18.23 -1.72
C MET A 108 2.49 -19.31 -2.78
N GLY A 109 2.27 -18.88 -4.01
CA GLY A 109 2.26 -19.71 -5.20
C GLY A 109 2.29 -18.83 -6.46
N VAL A 110 1.95 -19.42 -7.61
CA VAL A 110 1.71 -18.65 -8.83
C VAL A 110 0.21 -18.52 -9.13
N GLY A 111 -0.16 -17.50 -9.89
CA GLY A 111 -1.51 -17.29 -10.37
C GLY A 111 -1.59 -16.15 -11.40
N ASP A 112 -2.70 -16.12 -12.14
CA ASP A 112 -2.97 -15.09 -13.13
C ASP A 112 -3.38 -13.78 -12.43
N GLN A 113 -2.45 -12.84 -12.36
CA GLN A 113 -2.66 -11.56 -11.69
C GLN A 113 -3.75 -10.70 -12.37
N LEU A 114 -3.97 -10.84 -13.68
CA LEU A 114 -5.00 -10.07 -14.38
C LEU A 114 -6.38 -10.51 -13.93
N ARG A 115 -6.58 -11.83 -13.83
CA ARG A 115 -7.82 -12.43 -13.32
C ARG A 115 -8.07 -12.14 -11.85
N LEU A 116 -7.00 -11.86 -11.09
CA LEU A 116 -7.05 -11.58 -9.66
C LEU A 116 -7.05 -10.07 -9.33
N SER A 117 -7.08 -9.19 -10.33
CA SER A 117 -6.98 -7.73 -10.14
C SER A 117 -8.14 -7.13 -9.34
N ASP A 118 -9.32 -7.74 -9.44
CA ASP A 118 -10.55 -7.35 -8.74
C ASP A 118 -10.61 -7.89 -7.29
N ARG A 119 -9.63 -8.65 -6.82
CA ARG A 119 -9.64 -9.24 -5.48
C ARG A 119 -9.33 -8.21 -4.38
N LYS A 120 -9.96 -8.36 -3.21
CA LYS A 120 -9.68 -7.52 -2.02
C LYS A 120 -8.26 -7.74 -1.53
N HIS A 121 -7.65 -6.66 -1.03
CA HIS A 121 -6.34 -6.75 -0.38
C HIS A 121 -6.43 -7.08 1.11
N LYS A 122 -7.50 -6.69 1.79
CA LYS A 122 -7.69 -6.92 3.23
C LYS A 122 -9.14 -7.22 3.52
N TRP A 123 -9.40 -8.20 4.38
CA TRP A 123 -10.72 -8.48 4.92
C TRP A 123 -10.59 -9.27 6.23
N ILE A 124 -11.69 -9.33 6.97
CA ILE A 124 -11.85 -10.24 8.10
C ILE A 124 -12.77 -11.36 7.60
N SER A 125 -12.34 -12.61 7.76
CA SER A 125 -13.15 -13.78 7.42
C SER A 125 -14.35 -13.92 8.37
N PRO A 126 -15.36 -14.74 8.05
CA PRO A 126 -16.47 -15.00 8.96
C PRO A 126 -16.05 -15.51 10.35
N GLY A 127 -14.95 -16.25 10.46
CA GLY A 127 -14.41 -16.73 11.74
C GLY A 127 -13.50 -15.73 12.47
N GLY A 128 -13.35 -14.50 11.96
CA GLY A 128 -12.59 -13.42 12.61
C GLY A 128 -11.10 -13.37 12.26
N LEU A 129 -10.63 -14.21 11.34
CA LEU A 129 -9.25 -14.18 10.85
C LEU A 129 -8.99 -12.95 9.98
N HIS A 130 -7.93 -12.22 10.31
CA HIS A 130 -7.44 -11.11 9.49
C HIS A 130 -6.64 -11.66 8.31
N CYS A 131 -7.14 -11.40 7.10
CA CYS A 131 -6.54 -11.88 5.85
C CYS A 131 -6.05 -10.70 5.01
N GLU A 132 -4.81 -10.76 4.53
CA GLU A 132 -4.31 -9.90 3.47
C GLU A 132 -3.90 -10.69 2.23
N PHE A 133 -4.20 -10.16 1.04
CA PHE A 133 -3.87 -10.78 -0.24
C PHE A 133 -3.26 -9.77 -1.20
N TYR A 134 -2.12 -10.13 -1.79
CA TYR A 134 -1.40 -9.28 -2.72
C TYR A 134 -0.83 -10.08 -3.87
N THR A 135 -0.91 -9.50 -5.07
CA THR A 135 -0.20 -9.95 -6.27
C THR A 135 0.92 -8.98 -6.64
N THR A 136 0.88 -7.74 -6.15
CA THR A 136 1.84 -6.69 -6.50
C THR A 136 1.83 -5.56 -5.48
N GLY A 137 2.77 -4.62 -5.60
CA GLY A 137 2.75 -3.34 -4.85
C GLY A 137 3.03 -3.47 -3.36
N ARG A 138 3.56 -4.62 -2.92
CA ARG A 138 4.05 -4.87 -1.57
C ARG A 138 5.39 -5.60 -1.60
N PHE A 139 6.20 -5.36 -0.58
CA PHE A 139 7.25 -6.31 -0.22
C PHE A 139 6.76 -7.20 0.92
N ILE A 140 7.26 -8.42 0.94
CA ILE A 140 7.02 -9.45 1.95
C ILE A 140 8.26 -9.48 2.83
N ALA A 141 8.08 -9.36 4.14
CA ALA A 141 9.16 -9.65 5.08
C ALA A 141 9.26 -11.18 5.23
N LEU A 142 10.32 -11.79 4.67
CA LEU A 142 10.48 -13.23 4.73
C LEU A 142 10.69 -13.66 6.19
N GLY A 143 9.91 -14.63 6.62
CA GLY A 143 9.83 -15.11 7.99
C GLY A 143 10.84 -16.21 8.28
N ARG A 144 10.34 -17.34 8.77
CA ARG A 144 11.16 -18.45 9.27
C ARG A 144 11.56 -19.47 8.19
N GLY A 145 11.27 -19.19 6.93
CA GLY A 145 11.67 -20.00 5.79
C GLY A 145 10.49 -20.77 5.20
N PHE A 146 10.21 -20.47 3.93
CA PHE A 146 9.20 -21.17 3.15
C PHE A 146 9.55 -22.64 2.91
N GLN A 147 8.54 -23.49 3.05
CA GLN A 147 8.53 -24.89 2.63
C GLN A 147 7.41 -25.10 1.61
N GLY A 148 7.53 -26.10 0.74
CA GLY A 148 6.56 -26.36 -0.32
C GLY A 148 6.97 -25.80 -1.67
N ASN A 149 6.01 -25.68 -2.59
CA ASN A 149 6.26 -25.38 -4.00
C ASN A 149 5.62 -24.04 -4.41
N PHE A 150 6.46 -23.08 -4.80
CA PHE A 150 6.03 -21.78 -5.30
C PHE A 150 5.39 -21.84 -6.69
N ASN A 151 5.68 -22.87 -7.49
CA ASN A 151 5.33 -22.93 -8.91
C ASN A 151 3.94 -23.53 -9.19
N LEU A 152 3.16 -23.85 -8.15
CA LEU A 152 1.80 -24.35 -8.31
C LEU A 152 0.85 -23.19 -8.62
N ASP A 153 0.03 -23.35 -9.67
CA ASP A 153 -0.98 -22.36 -10.06
C ASP A 153 -2.25 -22.53 -9.22
N TRP A 154 -2.65 -21.44 -8.56
CA TRP A 154 -3.79 -21.40 -7.67
C TRP A 154 -4.88 -20.43 -8.13
N THR A 155 -4.85 -19.98 -9.39
CA THR A 155 -5.77 -18.95 -9.91
C THR A 155 -7.23 -19.29 -9.62
N GLU A 156 -7.69 -20.49 -9.97
CA GLU A 156 -9.09 -20.89 -9.77
C GLU A 156 -9.46 -20.96 -8.28
N ARG A 157 -8.54 -21.45 -7.44
CA ARG A 157 -8.78 -21.53 -6.00
C ARG A 157 -8.87 -20.14 -5.38
N LEU A 158 -7.99 -19.23 -5.79
CA LEU A 158 -7.97 -17.84 -5.33
C LEU A 158 -9.24 -17.08 -5.73
N LEU A 159 -9.76 -17.31 -6.94
CA LEU A 159 -11.03 -16.72 -7.40
C LEU A 159 -12.23 -17.15 -6.53
N GLN A 160 -12.17 -18.33 -5.93
CA GLN A 160 -13.23 -18.84 -5.05
C GLN A 160 -13.13 -18.29 -3.62
N ILE A 161 -11.92 -18.19 -3.07
CA ILE A 161 -11.74 -17.90 -1.64
C ILE A 161 -11.40 -16.43 -1.34
N VAL A 162 -10.80 -15.71 -2.30
CA VAL A 162 -10.46 -14.31 -2.10
C VAL A 162 -11.66 -13.46 -2.52
N PRO A 163 -12.25 -12.67 -1.60
CA PRO A 163 -13.41 -11.85 -1.91
C PRO A 163 -13.11 -10.82 -3.01
N GLN A 164 -14.11 -10.51 -3.83
CA GLN A 164 -14.03 -9.42 -4.79
C GLN A 164 -14.12 -8.06 -4.09
N LYS A 165 -13.39 -7.08 -4.63
CA LYS A 165 -13.61 -5.66 -4.35
C LYS A 165 -15.05 -5.32 -4.75
N PRO A 166 -15.76 -4.49 -3.96
CA PRO A 166 -17.05 -3.98 -4.41
C PRO A 166 -16.85 -3.23 -5.73
N ALA A 167 -17.78 -3.42 -6.67
CA ALA A 167 -17.81 -2.64 -7.90
C ALA A 167 -17.79 -1.15 -7.54
N VAL A 168 -16.95 -0.36 -8.21
CA VAL A 168 -16.98 1.08 -8.08
C VAL A 168 -18.27 1.55 -8.73
N ASP A 169 -19.26 1.90 -7.93
CA ASP A 169 -20.48 2.52 -8.43
C ASP A 169 -20.13 3.95 -8.87
N THR A 170 -19.90 4.12 -10.17
CA THR A 170 -19.66 5.43 -10.78
C THR A 170 -20.91 6.29 -10.87
N SER A 171 -22.09 5.74 -10.53
CA SER A 171 -23.36 6.47 -10.44
C SER A 171 -23.68 6.94 -9.01
N ALA A 172 -22.81 6.62 -8.04
CA ALA A 172 -22.99 7.05 -6.66
C ALA A 172 -23.14 8.57 -6.57
N VAL A 173 -24.32 9.01 -6.15
CA VAL A 173 -24.61 10.40 -5.83
C VAL A 173 -23.69 10.79 -4.67
N PHE A 174 -22.80 11.76 -4.89
CA PHE A 174 -22.00 12.33 -3.82
C PHE A 174 -22.94 12.88 -2.75
N GLY A 175 -22.93 12.28 -1.57
CA GLY A 175 -23.78 12.71 -0.46
C GLY A 175 -23.41 14.11 0.03
N ASN A 176 -24.34 14.76 0.72
CA ASN A 176 -24.04 15.98 1.46
C ASN A 176 -23.32 15.62 2.75
N GLY A 177 -22.01 15.80 2.79
CA GLY A 177 -21.16 15.55 3.95
C GLY A 177 -20.24 14.32 3.81
N PRO A 178 -19.48 13.99 4.87
CA PRO A 178 -18.52 12.89 4.83
C PRO A 178 -19.20 11.51 4.84
N VAL A 179 -18.47 10.49 4.40
CA VAL A 179 -18.92 9.09 4.51
C VAL A 179 -19.16 8.69 5.98
N PRO A 180 -20.09 7.76 6.27
CA PRO A 180 -20.46 7.38 7.64
C PRO A 180 -19.28 6.92 8.52
N GLU A 181 -18.24 6.34 7.93
CA GLU A 181 -17.05 5.84 8.63
C GLU A 181 -16.01 6.93 8.93
N TYR A 182 -16.26 8.17 8.51
CA TYR A 182 -15.34 9.27 8.76
C TYR A 182 -15.25 9.61 10.24
N THR A 183 -14.02 9.59 10.77
CA THR A 183 -13.71 9.85 12.19
C THR A 183 -12.82 11.08 12.40
N GLY A 184 -12.58 11.85 11.32
CA GLY A 184 -11.74 13.04 11.39
C GLY A 184 -12.47 14.25 11.98
N THR A 185 -11.71 15.31 12.25
CA THR A 185 -12.26 16.55 12.84
C THR A 185 -13.19 17.28 11.86
N ALA A 186 -14.22 17.95 12.37
CA ALA A 186 -15.09 18.85 11.61
C ALA A 186 -14.48 20.26 11.43
N ASP A 187 -13.45 20.61 12.21
CA ASP A 187 -12.77 21.91 12.14
C ASP A 187 -11.75 21.92 10.99
N ASP A 188 -11.90 22.86 10.05
CA ASP A 188 -10.99 23.00 8.91
C ASP A 188 -9.59 23.48 9.29
N GLY A 189 -9.47 24.39 10.25
CA GLY A 189 -8.17 24.89 10.71
C GLY A 189 -7.38 23.78 11.39
N GLU A 190 -8.03 22.98 12.22
CA GLU A 190 -7.41 21.80 12.83
C GLU A 190 -7.05 20.75 11.77
N LEU A 191 -7.93 20.52 10.80
CA LEU A 191 -7.68 19.57 9.71
C LEU A 191 -6.47 20.00 8.88
N ILE A 192 -6.41 21.26 8.43
CA ILE A 192 -5.28 21.81 7.68
C ILE A 192 -3.98 21.64 8.47
N ARG A 193 -3.98 21.97 9.76
CA ARG A 193 -2.80 21.79 10.62
C ARG A 193 -2.35 20.32 10.66
N LYS A 194 -3.28 19.37 10.77
CA LYS A 194 -2.98 17.93 10.74
C LYS A 194 -2.43 17.48 9.38
N MET A 195 -3.04 17.92 8.28
CA MET A 195 -2.61 17.60 6.92
C MET A 195 -1.19 18.12 6.65
N MET A 196 -0.92 19.37 7.02
CA MET A 196 0.38 20.03 6.86
C MET A 196 1.49 19.41 7.70
N ALA A 197 1.16 18.88 8.88
CA ALA A 197 2.11 18.17 9.75
C ALA A 197 2.27 16.69 9.39
N SER A 198 1.46 16.16 8.47
CA SER A 198 1.49 14.74 8.15
C SER A 198 2.77 14.36 7.40
N ARG A 199 3.38 13.24 7.82
CA ARG A 199 4.57 12.68 7.14
C ARG A 199 4.26 12.04 5.78
N GLY A 200 2.97 11.91 5.43
CA GLY A 200 2.52 11.25 4.21
C GLY A 200 2.81 9.74 4.19
N SER A 201 2.54 9.14 3.02
CA SER A 201 2.81 7.73 2.76
C SER A 201 4.32 7.44 2.69
N ILE A 202 4.69 6.16 2.66
CA ILE A 202 6.07 5.73 2.44
C ILE A 202 6.66 6.33 1.14
N GLY A 203 5.87 6.41 0.07
CA GLY A 203 6.31 7.06 -1.18
C GLY A 203 6.60 8.56 -1.03
N VAL A 204 5.93 9.25 -0.11
CA VAL A 204 6.27 10.66 0.21
C VAL A 204 7.62 10.72 0.92
N GLN A 205 7.87 9.81 1.85
CA GLN A 205 9.14 9.74 2.58
C GLN A 205 10.32 9.36 1.68
N PHE A 206 10.07 8.62 0.60
CA PHE A 206 11.06 8.30 -0.44
C PHE A 206 11.15 9.32 -1.57
N GLY A 207 10.36 10.40 -1.53
CA GLY A 207 10.37 11.43 -2.58
C GLY A 207 9.82 10.93 -3.92
N THR A 208 9.06 9.82 -3.94
CA THR A 208 8.37 9.31 -5.14
C THR A 208 6.94 9.82 -5.27
N LYS A 209 6.44 10.52 -4.25
CA LYS A 209 5.14 11.21 -4.24
C LYS A 209 5.27 12.56 -3.56
N ALA A 210 4.44 13.50 -3.98
CA ALA A 210 4.35 14.81 -3.33
C ALA A 210 3.67 14.68 -1.96
N SER A 211 4.21 15.36 -0.95
CA SER A 211 3.53 15.48 0.34
C SER A 211 2.28 16.36 0.21
N PHE A 212 1.39 16.31 1.21
CA PHE A 212 0.28 17.25 1.28
C PHE A 212 0.79 18.70 1.29
N LYS A 213 1.87 18.96 2.02
CA LYS A 213 2.48 20.28 2.12
C LYS A 213 2.94 20.80 0.76
N ASP A 214 3.68 20.00 0.00
CA ASP A 214 4.19 20.39 -1.33
C ASP A 214 3.03 20.80 -2.26
N LEU A 215 1.95 20.02 -2.25
CA LEU A 215 0.75 20.31 -3.03
C LEU A 215 0.01 21.55 -2.49
N TRP A 216 -0.20 21.63 -1.18
CA TRP A 216 -0.95 22.72 -0.55
C TRP A 216 -0.29 24.09 -0.78
N THR A 217 1.03 24.15 -0.67
CA THR A 217 1.80 25.40 -0.87
C THR A 217 2.25 25.61 -2.31
N GLY A 218 2.02 24.64 -3.21
CA GLY A 218 2.43 24.73 -4.60
C GLY A 218 3.96 24.79 -4.78
N ASP A 219 4.70 23.94 -4.06
CA ASP A 219 6.16 23.90 -4.10
C ASP A 219 6.66 23.50 -5.50
N ALA A 220 6.94 24.50 -6.34
CA ALA A 220 7.31 24.28 -7.74
C ALA A 220 8.59 23.45 -7.90
N ALA A 221 9.53 23.51 -6.95
CA ALA A 221 10.78 22.76 -7.02
C ALA A 221 10.55 21.26 -6.82
N ASN A 222 9.69 20.90 -5.87
CA ASN A 222 9.32 19.49 -5.65
C ASN A 222 8.33 19.00 -6.70
N LEU A 223 7.33 19.81 -7.05
CA LEU A 223 6.28 19.42 -7.99
C LEU A 223 6.81 19.21 -9.42
N SER A 224 7.79 20.00 -9.88
CA SER A 224 8.41 19.82 -11.21
C SER A 224 9.18 18.51 -11.37
N GLN A 225 9.76 17.98 -10.28
CA GLN A 225 10.45 16.69 -10.30
C GLN A 225 9.46 15.51 -10.42
N LEU A 226 8.27 15.66 -9.86
CA LEU A 226 7.27 14.61 -9.73
C LEU A 226 6.21 14.62 -10.84
N PHE A 227 5.78 15.81 -11.24
CA PHE A 227 4.72 16.03 -12.22
C PHE A 227 5.35 16.69 -13.44
N LYS A 228 6.00 15.88 -14.29
CA LYS A 228 6.65 16.39 -15.50
C LYS A 228 5.63 17.03 -16.42
N SER A 229 5.80 18.32 -16.70
CA SER A 229 4.89 19.07 -17.57
C SER A 229 5.06 18.63 -19.03
N PRO A 230 3.97 18.33 -19.75
CA PRO A 230 3.99 18.16 -21.20
C PRO A 230 3.96 19.50 -21.97
N SER A 231 3.86 20.63 -21.26
CA SER A 231 3.77 22.00 -21.80
C SER A 231 4.78 22.95 -21.13
N ASP A 232 4.80 24.23 -21.51
CA ASP A 232 5.69 25.27 -20.96
C ASP A 232 5.47 25.62 -19.48
N ASP A 233 4.57 24.90 -18.79
CA ASP A 233 4.38 25.05 -17.35
C ASP A 233 5.54 24.42 -16.55
N VAL A 234 5.79 24.96 -15.35
CA VAL A 234 6.86 24.47 -14.45
C VAL A 234 6.65 23.00 -14.04
N TYR A 235 5.39 22.55 -13.99
CA TYR A 235 4.99 21.16 -13.74
C TYR A 235 3.60 20.91 -14.33
N ASP A 236 3.21 19.65 -14.50
CA ASP A 236 1.85 19.28 -14.90
C ASP A 236 0.86 19.67 -13.79
N ARG A 237 0.27 20.86 -13.96
CA ARG A 237 -0.65 21.43 -12.97
C ARG A 237 -1.88 20.57 -12.77
N SER A 238 -2.41 19.94 -13.82
CA SER A 238 -3.62 19.13 -13.72
C SER A 238 -3.36 17.83 -12.95
N ALA A 239 -2.19 17.22 -13.15
CA ALA A 239 -1.77 16.06 -12.36
C ALA A 239 -1.58 16.42 -10.87
N ALA A 240 -0.99 17.58 -10.58
CA ALA A 240 -0.87 18.08 -9.21
C ALA A 240 -2.23 18.36 -8.56
N ASP A 241 -3.17 18.99 -9.27
CA ASP A 241 -4.54 19.24 -8.79
C ASP A 241 -5.25 17.93 -8.43
N ALA A 242 -5.16 16.92 -9.31
CA ALA A 242 -5.75 15.61 -9.09
C ALA A 242 -5.13 14.93 -7.87
N SER A 243 -3.81 15.04 -7.69
CA SER A 243 -3.10 14.51 -6.53
C SER A 243 -3.60 15.16 -5.23
N LEU A 244 -3.78 16.48 -5.21
CA LEU A 244 -4.32 17.19 -4.04
C LEU A 244 -5.77 16.78 -3.74
N MET A 245 -6.61 16.64 -4.77
CA MET A 245 -8.00 16.21 -4.60
C MET A 245 -8.12 14.80 -4.03
N VAL A 246 -7.23 13.86 -4.44
CA VAL A 246 -7.16 12.52 -3.84
C VAL A 246 -6.81 12.60 -2.35
N GLN A 247 -5.87 13.46 -1.97
CA GLN A 247 -5.52 13.64 -0.56
C GLN A 247 -6.66 14.28 0.22
N LEU A 248 -7.32 15.31 -0.32
CA LEU A 248 -8.48 15.94 0.31
C LEU A 248 -9.62 14.95 0.51
N ALA A 249 -9.92 14.11 -0.49
CA ALA A 249 -10.96 13.06 -0.37
C ALA A 249 -10.70 12.11 0.81
N TYR A 250 -9.44 11.75 1.07
CA TYR A 250 -9.08 10.96 2.25
C TYR A 250 -9.30 11.74 3.54
N TRP A 251 -8.80 12.98 3.61
CA TRP A 251 -8.82 13.79 4.83
C TRP A 251 -10.18 14.35 5.20
N THR A 252 -11.11 14.47 4.25
CA THR A 252 -12.46 15.00 4.49
C THR A 252 -13.53 13.93 4.52
N GLY A 253 -13.16 12.64 4.42
CA GLY A 253 -14.13 11.56 4.31
C GLY A 253 -14.98 11.68 3.05
N LYS A 254 -14.40 12.18 1.95
CA LYS A 254 -15.07 12.40 0.65
C LYS A 254 -16.23 13.42 0.67
N ASP A 255 -16.27 14.30 1.67
CA ASP A 255 -17.17 15.46 1.67
C ASP A 255 -16.77 16.42 0.54
N VAL A 256 -17.53 16.42 -0.55
CA VAL A 256 -17.22 17.18 -1.77
C VAL A 256 -17.23 18.69 -1.53
N ALA A 257 -18.20 19.19 -0.75
CA ALA A 257 -18.29 20.62 -0.45
C ALA A 257 -17.10 21.09 0.39
N ARG A 258 -16.65 20.25 1.32
CA ARG A 258 -15.44 20.50 2.11
C ARG A 258 -14.17 20.39 1.27
N MET A 259 -14.08 19.42 0.37
CA MET A 259 -12.95 19.28 -0.56
C MET A 259 -12.80 20.53 -1.42
N ASP A 260 -13.88 21.03 -2.03
CA ASP A 260 -13.87 22.24 -2.86
C ASP A 260 -13.43 23.46 -2.03
N ARG A 261 -14.04 23.67 -0.86
CA ARG A 261 -13.67 24.78 0.03
C ARG A 261 -12.19 24.75 0.42
N LEU A 262 -11.63 23.58 0.76
CA LEU A 262 -10.22 23.45 1.12
C LEU A 262 -9.31 23.61 -0.11
N PHE A 263 -9.68 23.07 -1.27
CA PHE A 263 -8.90 23.24 -2.49
C PHE A 263 -8.74 24.72 -2.86
N ARG A 264 -9.81 25.53 -2.71
CA ARG A 264 -9.79 26.98 -2.92
C ARG A 264 -8.82 27.74 -2.03
N LEU A 265 -8.46 27.19 -0.87
CA LEU A 265 -7.48 27.77 0.05
C LEU A 265 -6.03 27.39 -0.29
N SER A 266 -5.83 26.42 -1.18
CA SER A 266 -4.50 25.97 -1.58
C SER A 266 -3.87 26.89 -2.64
N ALA A 267 -2.55 26.84 -2.76
CA ALA A 267 -1.82 27.56 -3.80
C ALA A 267 -2.07 27.01 -5.23
N LEU A 268 -2.70 25.83 -5.37
CA LEU A 268 -3.03 25.26 -6.68
C LEU A 268 -4.32 25.83 -7.29
N PHE A 269 -5.16 26.47 -6.47
CA PHE A 269 -6.36 27.14 -6.94
C PHE A 269 -5.99 28.28 -7.91
N ARG A 270 -6.68 28.32 -9.05
CA ARG A 270 -6.40 29.27 -10.13
C ARG A 270 -7.67 29.53 -10.96
N PRO A 271 -7.69 30.56 -11.84
CA PRO A 271 -8.88 30.96 -12.59
C PRO A 271 -9.58 29.84 -13.38
N LYS A 272 -8.86 28.76 -13.74
CA LYS A 272 -9.44 27.52 -14.28
C LYS A 272 -10.65 27.01 -13.47
N TYR A 273 -10.62 27.19 -12.15
CA TYR A 273 -11.61 26.72 -11.17
C TYR A 273 -12.48 27.83 -10.58
N ALA A 274 -12.31 29.07 -11.06
CA ALA A 274 -13.22 30.14 -10.69
C ALA A 274 -14.64 29.82 -11.19
N PRO A 275 -15.69 30.24 -10.48
CA PRO A 275 -17.06 30.11 -10.97
C PRO A 275 -17.15 30.75 -12.36
N ARG A 276 -17.59 29.99 -13.36
CA ARG A 276 -17.89 30.55 -14.67
C ARG A 276 -19.36 30.96 -14.68
N ALA A 277 -19.67 32.07 -15.33
CA ALA A 277 -21.03 32.63 -15.36
C ALA A 277 -22.02 31.82 -16.20
N ASP A 278 -21.57 30.75 -16.86
CA ASP A 278 -22.30 29.98 -17.87
C ASP A 278 -22.74 28.57 -17.41
N TYR A 279 -22.75 28.28 -16.10
CA TYR A 279 -23.29 27.05 -15.51
C TYR A 279 -24.15 27.30 -14.28
#